data_AF-A0A7Y0SAT7-F1
#
_entry.id   AF-A0A7Y0SAT7-F1
#
_cell.length_a   1.000
_cell.length_b   1.000
_cell.length_c   1.000
_cell.angle_alpha   90.00
_cell.angle_beta   90.00
_cell.angle_gamma   90.00
#
_symmetry.space_group_name_H-M   'P 1'
#
loop_
_entity.id
_entity.type
_entity.pdbx_description
1 polymer ?
#
loop_
_entity_poly.entity_id
_entity_poly.type
_entity_poly.pdbx_seq_one_letter_code
_entity_poly.pdbx_strand_id
1 'polypeptide(L)'
;RVGRGSVASHCVLLYHSPLSKTAQKRLGVLRESNDGFVIAQKDLDIRGPGELLGTKQTGLADFKIADLVRDQRLIPEVQRIARHIHDNYPSNATAIIDRWLGER
;
A
#
# COMPACT_ATOMS: atom_id res chain seq x y z
N ARG A 1 25.32 5.23 7.95
CA ARG A 1 24.88 6.52 8.56
C ARG A 1 26.14 7.37 8.71
N VAL A 2 26.19 8.52 8.06
CA VAL A 2 27.37 9.42 8.01
C VAL A 2 27.00 10.81 8.52
N GLY A 3 27.95 11.70 8.81
CA GLY A 3 27.66 13.10 9.16
C GLY A 3 27.19 13.35 10.60
N ARG A 4 27.66 12.56 11.58
CA ARG A 4 27.35 12.77 13.02
C ARG A 4 28.40 13.62 13.77
N GLY A 5 29.41 14.13 13.07
CA GLY A 5 30.49 14.94 13.65
C GLY A 5 30.77 16.17 12.81
N SER A 6 31.79 16.94 13.20
CA SER A 6 32.20 18.19 12.53
C SER A 6 32.92 17.98 11.20
N VAL A 7 33.32 16.74 10.88
CA VAL A 7 34.06 16.40 9.66
C VAL A 7 33.08 16.08 8.53
N ALA A 8 33.30 16.72 7.37
CA ALA A 8 32.55 16.43 6.14
C ALA A 8 32.62 14.94 5.82
N SER A 9 31.46 14.33 5.55
CA SER A 9 31.34 12.91 5.27
C SER A 9 30.65 12.69 3.93
N HIS A 10 31.01 11.59 3.25
CA HIS A 10 30.42 11.23 1.97
C HIS A 10 29.67 9.90 2.08
N CYS A 11 28.58 9.77 1.32
CA CYS A 11 27.84 8.52 1.15
C CYS A 11 27.81 8.18 -0.33
N VAL A 12 28.32 6.99 -0.68
CA VAL A 12 28.35 6.50 -2.06
C VAL A 12 27.35 5.35 -2.17
N LEU A 13 26.46 5.43 -3.16
CA LEU A 13 25.46 4.40 -3.46
C LEU A 13 25.93 3.60 -4.68
N LEU A 14 26.31 2.34 -4.47
CA LEU A 14 26.71 1.41 -5.53
C LEU A 14 25.55 0.49 -5.89
N TYR A 15 25.37 0.22 -7.18
CA TYR A 15 24.36 -0.71 -7.66
C TYR A 15 24.85 -1.49 -8.89
N HIS A 16 24.21 -2.62 -9.16
CA HIS A 16 24.45 -3.42 -10.36
C HIS A 16 23.28 -3.22 -11.35
N SER A 17 23.61 -3.05 -12.63
CA SER A 17 22.62 -2.91 -13.70
C SER A 17 22.19 -4.28 -14.23
N PRO A 18 20.95 -4.43 -14.73
CA PRO A 18 19.92 -3.40 -14.83
C PRO A 18 19.12 -3.25 -13.52
N LEU A 19 18.77 -2.01 -13.19
CA LEU A 19 17.85 -1.73 -12.10
C LEU A 19 16.40 -1.94 -12.56
N SER A 20 15.57 -2.48 -11.68
CA SER A 20 14.12 -2.39 -11.86
C SER A 20 13.66 -0.93 -11.75
N LYS A 21 12.52 -0.58 -12.37
CA LYS A 21 11.94 0.77 -12.26
C LYS A 21 11.76 1.20 -10.80
N THR A 22 11.37 0.26 -9.93
CA THR A 22 11.21 0.48 -8.49
C THR A 22 12.56 0.76 -7.82
N ALA A 23 13.59 -0.03 -8.11
CA ALA A 23 14.92 0.18 -7.54
C ALA A 23 15.52 1.52 -7.98
N GLN A 24 15.29 1.92 -9.24
CA GLN A 24 15.74 3.21 -9.76
C GLN A 24 15.05 4.38 -9.05
N LYS A 25 13.74 4.31 -8.79
CA LYS A 25 13.01 5.31 -8.00
C LYS A 25 13.53 5.41 -6.56
N ARG A 26 13.77 4.27 -5.89
CA ARG A 26 14.26 4.25 -4.50
C ARG A 26 15.66 4.88 -4.38
N LEU A 27 16.56 4.56 -5.31
CA LEU A 27 17.88 5.19 -5.36
C LEU A 27 17.79 6.70 -5.66
N GLY A 28 16.85 7.12 -6.51
CA GLY A 28 16.58 8.53 -6.77
C GLY A 28 16.18 9.30 -5.50
N VAL A 29 15.21 8.77 -4.75
CA VAL A 29 14.76 9.38 -3.47
C VAL A 29 15.91 9.55 -2.48
N LEU A 30 16.77 8.54 -2.36
CA LEU A 30 17.94 8.58 -1.46
C LEU A 30 19.03 9.56 -1.93
N ARG A 31 19.07 9.89 -3.23
CA ARG A 31 19.97 10.91 -3.79
C ARG A 31 19.42 12.32 -3.64
N GLU A 32 18.11 12.48 -3.77
CA GLU A 32 17.43 13.78 -3.79
C GLU A 32 17.19 14.36 -2.40
N SER A 33 17.10 13.52 -1.35
CA SER A 33 16.82 13.99 0.01
C SER A 33 17.59 13.23 1.07
N ASN A 34 17.96 13.94 2.14
CA ASN A 34 18.50 13.38 3.38
C ASN A 34 17.48 13.44 4.54
N ASP A 35 16.29 14.00 4.31
CA ASP A 35 15.24 14.09 5.32
C ASP A 35 14.52 12.74 5.44
N GLY A 36 14.60 12.14 6.62
CA GLY A 36 14.02 10.84 6.92
C GLY A 36 12.49 10.79 6.73
N PHE A 37 11.77 11.89 6.96
CA PHE A 37 10.32 11.94 6.76
C PHE A 37 9.95 11.94 5.28
N VAL A 38 10.66 12.73 4.47
CA VAL A 38 10.46 12.77 3.02
C VAL A 38 10.78 11.41 2.39
N ILE A 39 11.88 10.80 2.81
CA ILE A 39 12.27 9.46 2.34
C ILE A 39 11.19 8.43 2.72
N ALA A 40 10.69 8.46 3.95
CA ALA A 40 9.66 7.54 4.42
C ALA A 40 8.35 7.69 3.63
N GLN A 41 7.91 8.93 3.37
CA GLN A 41 6.71 9.18 2.57
C GLN A 41 6.88 8.66 1.13
N LYS A 42 8.01 8.94 0.49
CA LYS A 42 8.27 8.46 -0.88
C LYS A 42 8.42 6.95 -0.96
N ASP A 43 9.02 6.32 0.05
CA ASP A 43 9.11 4.86 0.14
C ASP A 43 7.72 4.23 0.32
N LEU A 44 6.82 4.87 1.10
CA LEU A 44 5.41 4.49 1.20
C LEU A 44 4.68 4.66 -0.16
N ASP A 45 4.90 5.76 -0.87
CA ASP A 45 4.30 5.97 -2.20
C ASP A 45 4.80 4.94 -3.23
N ILE A 46 6.10 4.61 -3.19
CA ILE A 46 6.74 3.65 -4.11
C ILE A 46 6.31 2.22 -3.82
N ARG A 47 6.24 1.84 -2.54
CA ARG A 47 5.75 0.54 -2.09
C ARG A 47 4.22 0.45 -2.23
N GLY A 48 3.55 1.60 -2.24
CA GLY A 48 2.15 1.73 -1.86
C GLY A 48 1.94 1.38 -0.38
N PRO A 49 0.68 1.41 0.08
CA PRO A 49 0.12 0.79 1.26
C PRO A 49 1.02 -0.11 2.08
N GLY A 50 1.56 -1.12 1.39
CA GLY A 50 2.28 -2.23 1.99
C GLY A 50 1.47 -2.79 3.15
N GLU A 51 0.39 -3.53 2.86
CA GLU A 51 -0.34 -4.34 3.84
C GLU A 51 -0.47 -3.71 5.25
N LEU A 52 -1.14 -2.55 5.35
CA LEU A 52 -1.64 -2.05 6.65
C LEU A 52 -2.53 -3.09 7.37
N LEU A 53 -2.94 -4.17 6.69
CA LEU A 53 -3.76 -5.27 7.18
C LEU A 53 -3.02 -6.62 7.25
N GLY A 54 -1.69 -6.65 7.09
CA GLY A 54 -0.92 -7.88 7.09
C GLY A 54 -1.01 -8.65 5.78
N THR A 55 -0.01 -9.50 5.57
CA THR A 55 0.15 -10.54 4.55
C THR A 55 -1.04 -10.73 3.61
N LYS A 56 -0.80 -10.87 2.29
CA LYS A 56 -1.58 -11.73 1.41
C LYS A 56 -1.74 -13.07 2.11
N GLN A 57 -2.74 -13.17 2.97
CA GLN A 57 -3.24 -14.44 3.46
C GLN A 57 -3.74 -15.08 2.18
N THR A 58 -2.99 -16.08 1.71
CA THR A 58 -3.49 -17.09 0.80
C THR A 58 -4.86 -17.52 1.32
N GLY A 59 -5.93 -16.96 0.74
CA GLY A 59 -7.30 -17.10 1.27
C GLY A 59 -8.23 -15.94 0.95
N LEU A 60 -7.77 -14.67 1.04
CA LEU A 60 -8.63 -13.53 0.70
C LEU A 60 -8.85 -13.45 -0.81
N ALA A 61 -10.12 -13.42 -1.22
CA ALA A 61 -10.50 -13.26 -2.61
C ALA A 61 -9.94 -11.94 -3.17
N ASP A 62 -9.27 -12.00 -4.31
CA ASP A 62 -8.86 -10.79 -5.02
C ASP A 62 -10.12 -9.97 -5.34
N PHE A 63 -10.14 -8.71 -4.92
CA PHE A 63 -11.24 -7.82 -5.24
C PHE A 63 -11.31 -7.66 -6.77
N LYS A 64 -12.48 -7.99 -7.36
CA LYS A 64 -12.67 -7.96 -8.83
C LYS A 64 -12.56 -6.55 -9.43
N ILE A 65 -12.90 -5.51 -8.66
CA ILE A 65 -13.02 -4.12 -9.14
C ILE A 65 -12.39 -3.12 -8.16
N ALA A 66 -12.47 -3.40 -6.85
CA ALA A 66 -12.00 -2.50 -5.82
C ALA A 66 -10.49 -2.55 -5.67
N ASP A 67 -9.88 -1.39 -5.52
CA ASP A 67 -8.48 -1.22 -5.15
C ASP A 67 -8.45 -0.45 -3.83
N LEU A 68 -8.07 -1.12 -2.73
CA LEU A 68 -8.11 -0.55 -1.39
C LEU A 68 -7.23 0.70 -1.22
N VAL A 69 -6.21 0.87 -2.07
CA VAL A 69 -5.34 2.05 -2.06
C VAL A 69 -6.01 3.19 -2.80
N ARG A 70 -6.46 2.95 -4.03
CA ARG A 70 -7.18 3.95 -4.85
C ARG A 70 -8.46 4.43 -4.15
N ASP A 71 -9.16 3.50 -3.51
CA ASP A 71 -10.51 3.68 -2.98
C ASP A 71 -10.51 3.95 -1.46
N GLN A 72 -9.35 4.20 -0.85
CA GLN A 72 -9.19 4.34 0.60
C GLN A 72 -10.18 5.33 1.23
N ARG A 73 -10.46 6.45 0.56
CA ARG A 73 -11.42 7.47 1.04
C ARG A 73 -12.85 6.96 1.18
N LEU A 74 -13.21 5.90 0.45
CA LEU A 74 -14.55 5.32 0.45
C LEU A 74 -14.72 4.28 1.56
N ILE A 75 -13.64 3.73 2.11
CA ILE A 75 -13.68 2.63 3.08
C ILE A 75 -14.57 2.94 4.30
N PRO A 76 -14.49 4.11 4.96
CA PRO A 76 -15.35 4.40 6.11
C PRO A 76 -16.84 4.35 5.78
N GLU A 77 -17.22 4.88 4.62
CA GLU A 77 -18.60 4.90 4.16
C GLU A 77 -19.08 3.50 3.76
N VAL A 78 -18.25 2.76 3.03
CA VAL A 78 -18.52 1.37 2.65
C VAL A 78 -18.76 0.51 3.87
N GLN A 79 -17.97 0.64 4.93
CA GLN A 79 -18.18 -0.12 6.18
C GLN A 79 -19.52 0.21 6.85
N ARG A 80 -19.93 1.48 6.84
CA ARG A 80 -21.21 1.91 7.39
C ARG A 80 -22.38 1.32 6.59
N ILE A 81 -22.31 1.40 5.27
CA ILE A 81 -23.34 0.86 4.37
C ILE A 81 -23.40 -0.66 4.47
N ALA A 82 -22.26 -1.34 4.49
CA ALA A 82 -22.18 -2.79 4.62
C ALA A 82 -22.90 -3.29 5.88
N ARG A 83 -22.65 -2.65 7.05
CA ARG A 83 -23.37 -2.96 8.29
C ARG A 83 -24.88 -2.73 8.15
N HIS A 84 -25.27 -1.57 7.62
CA HIS A 84 -26.68 -1.26 7.42
C HIS A 84 -27.41 -2.29 6.54
N ILE A 85 -26.79 -2.70 5.42
CA ILE A 85 -27.34 -3.71 4.51
C ILE A 85 -27.38 -5.08 5.20
N HIS A 86 -26.35 -5.46 5.93
CA HIS A 86 -26.30 -6.73 6.64
C HIS A 86 -27.42 -6.84 7.70
N ASP A 87 -27.63 -5.79 8.48
CA ASP A 87 -28.59 -5.80 9.59
C ASP A 87 -30.05 -5.64 9.12
N ASN A 88 -30.29 -4.83 8.08
CA ASN A 88 -31.65 -4.47 7.67
C ASN A 88 -32.14 -5.21 6.41
N TYR A 89 -31.21 -5.74 5.60
CA TYR A 89 -31.50 -6.39 4.31
C TYR A 89 -30.67 -7.66 4.11
N PRO A 90 -30.80 -8.66 5.01
CA PRO A 90 -29.93 -9.84 5.01
C PRO A 90 -30.00 -10.64 3.70
N SER A 91 -31.18 -10.77 3.08
CA SER A 91 -31.33 -11.46 1.80
C SER A 91 -30.57 -10.75 0.66
N ASN A 92 -30.57 -9.42 0.65
CA ASN A 92 -29.80 -8.63 -0.32
C ASN A 92 -28.30 -8.76 -0.05
N ALA A 93 -27.89 -8.76 1.23
CA ALA A 93 -26.49 -8.96 1.61
C ALA A 93 -25.98 -10.30 1.08
N THR A 94 -26.72 -11.39 1.31
CA THR A 94 -26.40 -12.72 0.79
C THR A 94 -26.31 -12.73 -0.74
N ALA A 95 -27.31 -12.17 -1.45
CA ALA A 95 -27.29 -12.12 -2.91
C ALA A 95 -26.08 -11.35 -3.48
N ILE A 96 -25.64 -10.27 -2.81
CA ILE A 96 -24.45 -9.50 -3.18
C ILE A 96 -23.19 -10.35 -2.94
N ILE A 97 -23.09 -11.01 -1.79
CA ILE A 97 -21.98 -11.90 -1.45
C ILE A 97 -21.87 -13.02 -2.48
N ASP A 98 -22.96 -13.73 -2.77
CA ASP A 98 -22.97 -14.84 -3.73
C ASP A 98 -22.59 -14.37 -5.14
N ARG A 99 -23.09 -13.20 -5.58
CA ARG A 99 -22.74 -12.65 -6.89
C ARG A 99 -21.25 -12.35 -7.03
N TRP A 100 -20.64 -11.75 -6.00
CA TRP A 100 -19.29 -11.21 -6.11
C TRP A 100 -18.21 -12.16 -5.61
N LEU A 101 -18.49 -12.93 -4.56
CA LEU A 101 -17.57 -13.90 -3.94
C LEU A 101 -17.85 -15.34 -4.40
N GLY A 102 -19.10 -15.72 -4.67
CA GLY A 102 -19.50 -17.03 -5.21
C GLY A 102 -19.08 -18.23 -4.35
N GLU A 103 -19.41 -19.44 -4.81
CA GLU A 103 -18.73 -20.66 -4.33
C GLU A 103 -17.36 -20.74 -5.00
N ARG A 104 -16.30 -20.75 -4.19
CA ARG A 104 -14.97 -21.20 -4.61
C ARG A 104 -14.89 -22.71 -4.46
#